data_AF-A0A9E8DA81-F1
#
_entry.id   AF-A0A9E8DA81-F1
#
_cell.length_a   1.000
_cell.length_b   1.000
_cell.length_c   1.000
_cell.angle_alpha   90.00
_cell.angle_beta   90.00
_cell.angle_gamma   90.00
#
_symmetry.space_group_name_H-M   'P 1'
#
loop_
_entity.id
_entity.type
_entity.pdbx_description
1 polymer ?
#
loop_
_entity_poly.entity_id
_entity_poly.type
_entity_poly.pdbx_seq_one_letter_code
_entity_poly.pdbx_strand_id
1 'polypeptide(L)' 'FQEGNGPTTVTGNLAGLKPGPHGFHVHALGDTTNGCMSTGAHFNPKNREHGAPEDENRHS' A
#
# COMPACT_ATOMS: atom_id res chain seq x y z
N PHE A 1 -9.83 -6.15 10.80
CA PHE A 1 -10.76 -5.71 9.75
C PHE A 1 -11.80 -4.82 10.38
N GLN A 2 -12.15 -3.70 9.74
CA GLN A 2 -13.30 -2.91 10.13
C GLN A 2 -14.53 -3.55 9.47
N GLU A 3 -15.57 -3.84 10.24
CA GLU A 3 -16.83 -4.37 9.72
C GLU A 3 -17.76 -3.21 9.34
N GLY A 4 -18.43 -3.31 8.19
CA GLY A 4 -19.41 -2.34 7.70
C GLY A 4 -19.00 -1.60 6.43
N ASN A 5 -19.95 -0.89 5.82
CA ASN A 5 -19.70 -0.03 4.66
C ASN A 5 -19.20 1.33 5.14
N GLY A 6 -17.97 1.70 4.78
CA GLY A 6 -17.39 3.00 5.14
C GLY A 6 -15.89 3.09 4.86
N PRO A 7 -15.28 4.26 5.13
CA PRO A 7 -13.83 4.41 5.04
C PRO A 7 -13.12 3.50 6.05
N THR A 8 -11.98 2.95 5.62
CA THR A 8 -11.13 2.10 6.47
C THR A 8 -10.07 2.95 7.14
N THR A 9 -9.94 2.83 8.47
CA THR A 9 -8.84 3.45 9.22
C THR A 9 -7.69 2.46 9.40
N VAL A 10 -6.46 2.88 9.08
CA VAL A 10 -5.24 2.11 9.28
C VAL A 10 -4.33 2.86 10.26
N THR A 11 -3.97 2.21 11.37
CA THR A 11 -3.11 2.79 12.41
C THR A 11 -1.88 1.92 12.65
N GLY A 12 -0.71 2.52 12.78
CA GLY A 12 0.53 1.83 13.11
C GLY A 12 1.63 2.80 13.54
N ASN A 13 2.66 2.30 14.23
CA ASN A 13 3.82 3.07 14.66
C ASN A 13 5.06 2.62 13.87
N LEU A 14 5.74 3.56 13.22
CA LEU A 14 6.95 3.34 12.44
C LEU A 14 8.12 4.11 13.08
N ALA A 15 9.27 3.47 13.25
CA ALA A 15 10.47 4.08 13.82
C ALA A 15 11.74 3.59 13.10
N GLY A 16 12.83 4.35 13.21
CA GLY A 16 14.14 3.96 12.66
C GLY A 16 14.31 4.15 11.14
N LEU A 17 13.43 4.90 10.48
CA LEU A 17 13.57 5.23 9.05
C LEU A 17 14.66 6.27 8.82
N LYS A 18 15.34 6.16 7.67
CA LYS A 18 16.28 7.20 7.22
C LYS A 18 15.54 8.52 6.95
N PRO A 19 16.19 9.70 7.08
CA PRO A 19 15.57 10.97 6.69
C PRO A 19 15.15 10.99 5.22
N GLY A 20 13.97 11.57 4.94
CA GLY A 20 13.42 11.75 3.59
C GLY A 20 11.96 11.28 3.44
N PRO A 21 11.33 11.52 2.28
CA PRO A 21 10.00 10.97 1.97
C PRO A 21 10.03 9.44 1.87
N HIS A 22 8.99 8.78 2.39
CA HIS A 22 8.80 7.32 2.30
C HIS A 22 7.45 7.01 1.71
N GLY A 23 7.42 6.18 0.65
CA GLY A 23 6.18 5.67 0.08
C GLY A 23 5.55 4.60 0.97
N PHE A 24 4.23 4.50 0.93
CA PHE A 24 3.47 3.48 1.63
C PHE A 24 2.44 2.89 0.66
N HIS A 25 2.50 1.57 0.44
CA HIS A 25 1.63 0.88 -0.51
C HIS A 25 1.03 -0.38 0.11
N VAL A 26 -0.19 -0.73 -0.33
CA VAL A 26 -0.78 -2.05 -0.09
C VAL A 26 -0.37 -2.96 -1.25
N HIS A 27 0.24 -4.10 -0.93
CA HIS A 27 0.60 -5.12 -1.92
C HIS A 27 -0.54 -6.14 -2.08
N ALA A 28 -0.55 -6.83 -3.22
CA ALA A 28 -1.64 -7.71 -3.62
C ALA A 28 -1.71 -9.01 -2.79
N LEU A 29 -0.59 -9.43 -2.20
CA LEU A 29 -0.50 -10.67 -1.43
C LEU A 29 -0.08 -10.37 0.01
N GLY A 30 -0.74 -11.03 0.96
CA GLY A 30 -0.34 -11.04 2.38
C GLY A 30 0.82 -11.98 2.69
N ASP A 31 1.66 -12.30 1.71
CA ASP A 31 2.77 -13.24 1.86
C ASP A 31 4.08 -12.50 2.18
N THR A 32 4.60 -12.74 3.38
CA THR A 32 5.86 -12.16 3.87
C THR A 32 6.97 -13.21 4.05
N THR A 33 6.79 -14.43 3.51
CA THR A 33 7.73 -15.55 3.71
C THR A 33 9.10 -15.32 3.08
N ASN A 34 9.19 -14.49 2.02
CA ASN A 34 10.45 -14.07 1.39
C ASN A 34 10.62 -12.54 1.44
N GLY A 35 10.26 -11.94 2.59
CA GLY A 35 10.32 -10.50 2.79
C GLY A 35 9.40 -9.74 1.83
N CYS A 36 9.87 -8.60 1.32
CA CYS A 36 9.07 -7.74 0.45
C CYS A 36 8.75 -8.40 -0.91
N MET A 37 9.60 -9.31 -1.40
CA MET A 37 9.45 -9.91 -2.73
C MET A 37 8.20 -10.79 -2.84
N SER A 38 7.84 -11.49 -1.76
CA SER A 38 6.68 -12.38 -1.75
C SER A 38 5.34 -11.64 -1.68
N THR A 39 5.35 -10.35 -1.33
CA THR A 39 4.11 -9.56 -1.22
C THR A 39 3.45 -9.30 -2.59
N GLY A 40 4.16 -9.54 -3.69
CA GLY A 40 3.66 -9.38 -5.05
C GLY A 40 3.62 -7.92 -5.50
N ALA A 41 2.85 -7.62 -6.55
CA ALA A 41 2.67 -6.27 -7.08
C ALA A 41 1.81 -5.40 -6.14
N HIS A 42 1.71 -4.09 -6.41
CA HIS A 42 0.75 -3.23 -5.73
C HIS A 42 -0.68 -3.74 -5.93
N PHE A 43 -1.52 -3.61 -4.90
CA PHE A 43 -2.92 -3.95 -4.99
C PHE A 43 -3.63 -3.04 -5.99
N ASN A 44 -4.11 -3.60 -7.10
CA ASN A 44 -4.68 -2.86 -8.22
C ASN A 44 -6.00 -3.46 -8.72
N PRO A 45 -7.08 -3.41 -7.91
CA PRO A 45 -8.36 -4.03 -8.26
C PRO A 45 -9.06 -3.34 -9.44
N LYS A 46 -8.64 -2.12 -9.80
CA LYS A 46 -9.22 -1.31 -10.88
C LYS A 46 -8.34 -1.28 -12.14
N ASN A 47 -7.26 -2.05 -12.17
CA ASN A 47 -6.30 -2.15 -13.27
C ASN A 47 -5.85 -0.78 -13.82
N ARG A 48 -5.40 0.11 -12.92
CA ARG A 48 -4.89 1.46 -13.23
C ARG A 48 -3.38 1.45 -13.42
N GLU A 49 -2.83 2.45 -14.09
CA GLU A 49 -1.37 2.64 -14.18
C GLU A 49 -0.81 3.15 -12.84
N HIS A 50 0.51 3.06 -12.66
CA HIS A 50 1.19 3.65 -11.51
C HIS A 50 1.25 5.17 -11.72
N GLY A 51 0.98 5.95 -10.67
CA GLY A 51 0.95 7.41 -10.73
C GLY A 51 1.40 8.05 -9.42
N ALA A 52 1.67 9.36 -9.46
CA ALA A 52 1.98 10.18 -8.30
C ALA A 52 0.76 10.35 -7.38
N PRO A 53 0.94 10.78 -6.11
CA PRO A 53 -0.17 10.91 -5.16
C PRO A 53 -1.33 11.81 -5.62
N GLU A 54 -1.03 12.75 -6.51
CA GLU A 54 -1.91 13.75 -7.09
C GLU A 54 -2.50 13.34 -8.45
N ASP A 55 -2.08 12.21 -9.03
CA ASP A 55 -2.56 11.76 -10.34
C ASP A 55 -3.99 11.19 -10.26
N GLU A 56 -4.84 11.55 -11.22
CA GLU A 56 -6.21 11.02 -11.31
C GLU A 56 -6.24 9.52 -11.64
N ASN A 57 -5.28 9.04 -12.45
CA ASN A 57 -5.12 7.63 -12.81
C ASN A 57 -3.95 7.03 -12.03
N ARG A 58 -4.25 6.39 -10.89
CA ARG A 58 -3.23 5.75 -10.06
C ARG A 58 -3.75 4.54 -9.29
N HIS A 59 -2.85 3.60 -9.01
CA HIS A 59 -3.06 2.53 -8.01
C HIS A 59 -2.08 2.61 -6.83
N SER A 60 -1.22 3.64 -6.80
CA SER A 60 -0.24 3.93 -5.72
C SER A 60 -0.18 5.42 -5.48
#